data_AF-A0A841K7P8-F1
#
_entry.id   AF-A0A841K7P8-F1
#
_cell.length_a   1.000
_cell.length_b   1.000
_cell.length_c   1.000
_cell.angle_alpha   90.00
_cell.angle_beta   90.00
_cell.angle_gamma   90.00
#
_symmetry.space_group_name_H-M   'P 1'
#
loop_
_entity.id
_entity.type
_entity.pdbx_description
1 polymer ?
#
loop_
_entity_poly.entity_id
_entity_poly.type
_entity_poly.pdbx_seq_one_letter_code
_entity_poly.pdbx_strand_id
1 'polypeptide(L)'
;MTYCLGILTHQGLVMASDSRSNAGFDQVNICRKMHTFVHPGERAFVILTSGSLSLTQSVIALLRDEFDAGEGLARVNSFYAAARVVGDCVRKVSELDRAALERDGFNFNINLLLGGQVKGERPALSLIYPQGNPLSATHDSPYLQIGEVKYGRPILDRGIVSGSTTLEDAAMYALLSYDATMRSNVTVGPPIEFLLYENDKLELDRYRRFSADDSELMLIHRCWEQALRRAVEDLPKIQFNACLPNLP
;
A
#
# COMPACT_ATOMS: atom_id res chain seq x y z
N MET A 1 6.00 9.62 6.73
CA MET A 1 4.59 10.05 6.84
C MET A 1 3.74 9.45 5.73
N THR A 2 3.69 8.12 5.64
CA THR A 2 2.86 7.40 4.65
C THR A 2 2.88 5.92 5.03
N TYR A 3 1.76 5.21 4.88
CA TYR A 3 1.75 3.76 4.80
C TYR A 3 0.77 3.32 3.72
N CYS A 4 1.26 2.60 2.71
CA CYS A 4 0.44 1.94 1.70
C CYS A 4 0.75 0.45 1.63
N LEU A 5 -0.26 -0.34 1.29
CA LEU A 5 -0.23 -1.80 1.28
C LEU A 5 -1.00 -2.32 0.06
N GLY A 6 -0.38 -3.25 -0.67
CA GLY A 6 -1.07 -4.09 -1.65
C GLY A 6 -0.96 -5.55 -1.24
N ILE A 7 -2.05 -6.32 -1.35
CA ILE A 7 -2.08 -7.77 -1.09
C ILE A 7 -2.71 -8.47 -2.30
N LEU A 8 -1.95 -9.37 -2.92
CA LEU A 8 -2.42 -10.25 -3.98
C LEU A 8 -2.91 -11.57 -3.36
N THR A 9 -4.13 -11.96 -3.69
CA THR A 9 -4.70 -13.25 -3.29
C THR A 9 -5.03 -14.09 -4.52
N HIS A 10 -5.47 -15.32 -4.29
CA HIS A 10 -5.98 -16.17 -5.37
C HIS A 10 -7.34 -15.68 -5.94
N GLN A 11 -8.03 -14.78 -5.23
CA GLN A 11 -9.35 -14.24 -5.60
C GLN A 11 -9.27 -12.82 -6.18
N GLY A 12 -8.15 -12.12 -5.99
CA GLY A 12 -8.06 -10.73 -6.39
C GLY A 12 -6.93 -9.97 -5.71
N LEU A 13 -7.15 -8.67 -5.53
CA LEU A 13 -6.18 -7.71 -5.03
C LEU A 13 -6.84 -6.79 -3.99
N VAL A 14 -6.18 -6.60 -2.85
CA VAL A 14 -6.47 -5.54 -1.87
C VAL A 14 -5.46 -4.43 -2.05
N MET A 15 -5.93 -3.19 -2.17
CA MET A 15 -5.10 -1.99 -2.23
C MET A 15 -5.56 -1.02 -1.14
N ALA A 16 -4.64 -0.55 -0.32
CA ALA A 16 -4.95 0.35 0.80
C ALA A 16 -3.89 1.43 1.00
N SER A 17 -4.33 2.65 1.33
CA SER A 17 -3.44 3.78 1.59
C SER A 17 -3.98 4.70 2.68
N ASP A 18 -3.10 5.19 3.54
CA ASP A 18 -3.43 6.31 4.43
C ASP A 18 -3.41 7.65 3.69
N SER A 19 -3.90 8.72 4.32
CA SER A 19 -3.95 10.06 3.69
C SER A 19 -3.08 11.11 4.38
N ARG A 20 -2.46 10.82 5.52
CA ARG A 20 -1.62 11.80 6.22
C ARG A 20 -0.32 12.02 5.44
N SER A 21 -0.01 13.27 5.10
CA SER A 21 1.14 13.63 4.29
C SER A 21 1.90 14.81 4.88
N ASN A 22 3.22 14.83 4.66
CA ASN A 22 4.07 15.95 5.03
C ASN A 22 4.31 16.82 3.80
N ALA A 23 3.95 18.10 3.84
CA ALA A 23 4.24 19.06 2.78
C ALA A 23 5.35 20.07 3.16
N GLY A 24 5.95 19.96 4.35
CA GLY A 24 6.97 20.87 4.84
C GLY A 24 7.03 20.87 6.37
N PHE A 25 7.93 21.67 6.94
CA PHE A 25 8.00 21.83 8.40
C PHE A 25 6.62 22.26 8.95
N ASP A 26 6.10 21.45 9.89
CA ASP A 26 4.79 21.61 10.55
C ASP A 26 3.55 21.63 9.64
N GLN A 27 3.67 21.21 8.37
CA GLN A 27 2.52 21.11 7.45
C GLN A 27 2.06 19.67 7.26
N VAL A 28 1.16 19.25 8.15
CA VAL A 28 0.45 17.98 8.02
C VAL A 28 -0.81 18.17 7.19
N ASN A 29 -0.80 17.63 5.98
CA ASN A 29 -1.93 17.69 5.05
C ASN A 29 -2.63 16.33 4.93
N ILE A 30 -3.90 16.37 4.50
CA ILE A 30 -4.62 15.19 4.04
C ILE A 30 -4.51 15.16 2.51
N CYS A 31 -3.69 14.26 1.99
CA CYS A 31 -3.52 14.07 0.55
C CYS A 31 -3.92 12.65 0.16
N ARG A 32 -4.66 12.54 -0.95
CA ARG A 32 -4.99 11.26 -1.56
C ARG A 32 -3.70 10.55 -1.99
N LYS A 33 -3.60 9.24 -1.71
CA LYS A 33 -2.44 8.43 -2.13
C LYS A 33 -2.80 7.27 -3.03
N MET A 34 -4.10 6.99 -3.22
CA MET A 34 -4.61 5.99 -4.16
C MET A 34 -5.14 6.67 -5.44
N HIS A 35 -4.64 6.23 -6.58
CA HIS A 35 -5.01 6.76 -7.90
C HIS A 35 -5.43 5.62 -8.83
N THR A 36 -6.51 5.80 -9.57
CA THR A 36 -7.09 4.74 -10.42
C THR A 36 -7.00 5.09 -11.90
N PHE A 37 -6.80 4.10 -12.75
CA PHE A 37 -6.74 4.20 -14.21
C PHE A 37 -7.51 3.02 -14.79
N VAL A 38 -8.69 3.28 -15.39
CA VAL A 38 -9.64 2.23 -15.76
C VAL A 38 -10.14 2.46 -17.17
N HIS A 39 -9.99 1.44 -18.02
CA HIS A 39 -10.79 1.27 -19.23
C HIS A 39 -11.68 0.04 -19.02
N PRO A 40 -12.98 0.24 -18.71
CA PRO A 40 -13.88 -0.84 -18.35
C PRO A 40 -13.86 -2.00 -19.35
N GLY A 41 -13.78 -3.23 -18.84
CA GLY A 41 -13.75 -4.44 -19.66
C GLY A 41 -12.42 -4.70 -20.39
N GLU A 42 -11.42 -3.82 -20.27
CA GLU A 42 -10.09 -3.99 -20.85
C GLU A 42 -8.97 -3.99 -19.82
N ARG A 43 -8.96 -3.02 -18.89
CA ARG A 43 -7.92 -2.92 -17.85
C ARG A 43 -8.37 -2.07 -16.67
N ALA A 44 -7.88 -2.43 -15.50
CA ALA A 44 -8.04 -1.64 -14.29
C ALA A 44 -6.72 -1.63 -13.53
N PHE A 45 -6.22 -0.43 -13.24
CA PHE A 45 -5.01 -0.21 -12.46
C PHE A 45 -5.26 0.71 -11.28
N VAL A 46 -4.53 0.45 -10.20
CA VAL A 46 -4.50 1.23 -8.97
C VAL A 46 -3.04 1.49 -8.63
N ILE A 47 -2.70 2.76 -8.40
CA ILE A 47 -1.38 3.22 -8.00
C ILE A 47 -1.46 3.82 -6.60
N LEU A 48 -0.62 3.32 -5.69
CA LEU A 48 -0.43 3.86 -4.35
C LEU A 48 0.90 4.60 -4.29
N THR A 49 0.93 5.75 -3.63
CA THR A 49 2.10 6.64 -3.63
C THR A 49 2.73 6.79 -2.23
N SER A 50 4.07 6.86 -2.17
CA SER A 50 4.82 7.18 -0.94
C SER A 50 6.12 7.92 -1.30
N GLY A 51 6.57 8.79 -0.39
CA GLY A 51 7.80 9.58 -0.56
C GLY A 51 7.50 11.06 -0.64
N SER A 52 8.26 11.79 -1.46
CA SER A 52 8.06 13.22 -1.67
C SER A 52 6.74 13.47 -2.39
N LEU A 53 5.89 14.32 -1.80
CA LEU A 53 4.58 14.65 -2.34
C LEU A 53 4.67 15.34 -3.71
N SER A 54 5.64 16.23 -3.90
CA SER A 54 5.82 16.89 -5.20
C SER A 54 6.21 15.90 -6.29
N LEU A 55 7.11 14.96 -6.00
CA LEU A 55 7.52 13.93 -6.96
C LEU A 55 6.37 12.99 -7.31
N THR A 56 5.59 12.53 -6.31
CA THR A 56 4.45 11.64 -6.57
C THR A 56 3.36 12.34 -7.37
N GLN A 57 3.08 13.61 -7.07
CA GLN A 57 2.12 14.41 -7.83
C GLN A 57 2.55 14.61 -9.28
N SER A 58 3.83 14.93 -9.54
CA SER A 58 4.34 15.06 -10.91
C SER A 58 4.22 13.75 -11.69
N VAL A 59 4.56 12.61 -11.08
CA VAL A 59 4.44 11.29 -11.75
C VAL A 59 2.98 10.96 -12.04
N ILE A 60 2.06 11.17 -11.09
CA ILE A 60 0.63 10.92 -11.29
C ILE A 60 0.04 11.85 -12.35
N ALA A 61 0.46 13.11 -12.41
CA ALA A 61 0.02 14.06 -13.43
C ALA A 61 0.44 13.59 -14.83
N LEU A 62 1.71 13.23 -15.04
CA LEU A 62 2.18 12.70 -16.32
C LEU A 62 1.44 11.42 -16.73
N LEU A 63 1.22 10.50 -15.80
CA LEU A 63 0.46 9.28 -16.06
C LEU A 63 -1.00 9.58 -16.45
N ARG A 64 -1.61 10.60 -15.84
CA ARG A 64 -2.98 11.02 -16.16
C ARG A 64 -3.05 11.62 -17.55
N ASP A 65 -2.14 12.53 -17.88
CA ASP A 65 -2.07 13.18 -19.19
C ASP A 65 -1.86 12.14 -20.30
N GLU A 66 -0.94 11.19 -20.11
CA GLU A 66 -0.74 10.08 -21.05
C GLU A 66 -2.00 9.22 -21.16
N PHE A 67 -2.62 8.83 -20.05
CA PHE A 67 -3.81 7.97 -20.05
C PHE A 67 -5.01 8.64 -20.75
N ASP A 68 -5.27 9.91 -20.46
CA ASP A 68 -6.39 10.68 -21.04
C ASP A 68 -6.18 10.93 -22.54
N ALA A 69 -4.94 10.93 -23.01
CA ALA A 69 -4.58 10.96 -24.43
C ALA A 69 -4.67 9.58 -25.13
N GLY A 70 -5.05 8.51 -24.42
CA GLY A 70 -5.07 7.13 -24.96
C GLY A 70 -3.69 6.46 -25.00
N GLU A 71 -2.72 7.02 -24.30
CA GLU A 71 -1.33 6.61 -24.27
C GLU A 71 -0.93 5.99 -22.91
N GLY A 72 0.33 5.55 -22.79
CA GLY A 72 0.84 4.98 -21.54
C GLY A 72 -0.02 3.79 -21.05
N LEU A 73 -0.55 3.91 -19.83
CA LEU A 73 -1.41 2.89 -19.21
C LEU A 73 -2.70 2.60 -20.01
N ALA A 74 -3.16 3.53 -20.85
CA ALA A 74 -4.36 3.35 -21.68
C ALA A 74 -4.14 2.44 -22.89
N ARG A 75 -2.89 2.03 -23.21
CA ARG A 75 -2.57 1.14 -24.35
C ARG A 75 -1.70 -0.09 -24.05
N VAL A 76 -1.31 -0.30 -22.79
CA VAL A 76 -0.46 -1.45 -22.42
C VAL A 76 -1.17 -2.80 -22.63
N ASN A 77 -0.41 -3.78 -23.12
CA ASN A 77 -0.90 -5.14 -23.40
C ASN A 77 -0.58 -6.16 -22.31
N SER A 78 0.15 -5.76 -21.26
CA SER A 78 0.45 -6.60 -20.10
C SER A 78 0.65 -5.77 -18.86
N PHE A 79 0.48 -6.39 -17.70
CA PHE A 79 0.74 -5.77 -16.41
C PHE A 79 2.21 -5.36 -16.25
N TYR A 80 3.15 -6.16 -16.74
CA TYR A 80 4.57 -5.80 -16.71
C TYR A 80 4.87 -4.56 -17.58
N ALA A 81 4.23 -4.43 -18.74
CA ALA A 81 4.31 -3.22 -19.54
C ALA A 81 3.73 -2.01 -18.79
N ALA A 82 2.63 -2.18 -18.05
CA ALA A 82 2.08 -1.15 -17.17
C ALA A 82 3.11 -0.69 -16.12
N ALA A 83 3.76 -1.64 -15.46
CA ALA A 83 4.81 -1.36 -14.47
C ALA A 83 6.01 -0.61 -15.07
N ARG A 84 6.36 -0.92 -16.33
CA ARG A 84 7.41 -0.20 -17.07
C ARG A 84 7.01 1.22 -17.43
N VAL A 85 5.78 1.44 -17.89
CA VAL A 85 5.25 2.80 -18.14
C VAL A 85 5.31 3.66 -16.89
N VAL A 86 4.84 3.15 -15.74
CA VAL A 86 4.94 3.87 -14.47
C VAL A 86 6.40 4.20 -14.12
N GLY A 87 7.30 3.23 -14.29
CA GLY A 87 8.73 3.41 -14.09
C GLY A 87 9.35 4.46 -15.01
N ASP A 88 8.92 4.54 -16.26
CA ASP A 88 9.40 5.53 -17.23
C ASP A 88 8.94 6.95 -16.83
N CYS A 89 7.70 7.12 -16.34
CA CYS A 89 7.24 8.39 -15.77
C CYS A 89 8.07 8.81 -14.55
N VAL A 90 8.46 7.86 -13.67
CA VAL A 90 9.39 8.14 -12.56
C VAL A 90 10.73 8.65 -13.07
N ARG A 91 11.28 8.07 -14.15
CA ARG A 91 12.54 8.53 -14.75
C ARG A 91 12.41 9.92 -15.37
N LYS A 92 11.31 10.21 -16.08
CA LYS A 92 11.04 11.55 -16.62
C LYS A 92 11.05 12.62 -15.52
N VAL A 93 10.36 12.38 -14.41
CA VAL A 93 10.37 13.31 -13.26
C VAL A 93 11.77 13.39 -12.62
N SER A 94 12.47 12.26 -12.55
CA SER A 94 13.86 12.23 -12.08
C SER A 94 14.80 13.09 -12.93
N GLU A 95 14.64 13.10 -14.25
CA GLU A 95 15.44 13.94 -15.15
C GLU A 95 15.21 15.43 -14.91
N LEU A 96 13.98 15.81 -14.53
CA LEU A 96 13.62 17.20 -14.22
C LEU A 96 14.15 17.65 -12.85
N ASP A 97 13.92 16.85 -11.81
CA ASP A 97 14.01 17.35 -10.43
C ASP A 97 15.20 16.81 -9.63
N ARG A 98 15.74 15.64 -9.96
CA ARG A 98 16.74 14.95 -9.10
C ARG A 98 17.99 15.80 -8.88
N ALA A 99 18.56 16.38 -9.93
CA ALA A 99 19.80 17.13 -9.84
C ALA A 99 19.67 18.41 -8.98
N ALA A 100 18.49 19.03 -8.98
CA ALA A 100 18.21 20.18 -8.12
C ALA A 100 18.03 19.75 -6.66
N LEU A 101 17.25 18.70 -6.41
CA LEU A 101 17.02 18.15 -5.07
C LEU A 101 18.33 17.72 -4.41
N GLU A 102 19.16 16.94 -5.11
CA GLU A 102 20.41 16.40 -4.56
C GLU A 102 21.44 17.51 -4.28
N ARG A 103 21.45 18.58 -5.08
CA ARG A 103 22.30 19.75 -4.85
C ARG A 103 22.00 20.43 -3.51
N ASP A 104 20.73 20.45 -3.13
CA ASP A 104 20.25 21.07 -1.88
C ASP A 104 20.16 20.06 -0.72
N GLY A 105 20.72 18.84 -0.90
CA GLY A 105 20.78 17.82 0.13
C GLY A 105 19.49 17.00 0.32
N PHE A 106 18.54 17.10 -0.61
CA PHE A 106 17.32 16.29 -0.62
C PHE A 106 17.48 15.04 -1.49
N ASN A 107 17.02 13.90 -0.96
CA ASN A 107 17.01 12.65 -1.73
C ASN A 107 15.82 12.61 -2.70
N PHE A 108 16.04 12.12 -3.92
CA PHE A 108 14.95 11.75 -4.83
C PHE A 108 14.22 10.50 -4.30
N ASN A 109 13.23 10.72 -3.45
CA ASN A 109 12.53 9.67 -2.71
C ASN A 109 11.09 9.51 -3.21
N ILE A 110 10.85 8.46 -4.00
CA ILE A 110 9.52 8.07 -4.48
C ILE A 110 9.43 6.55 -4.57
N ASN A 111 8.36 5.98 -4.03
CA ASN A 111 8.02 4.57 -4.18
C ASN A 111 6.54 4.47 -4.54
N LEU A 112 6.22 3.57 -5.47
CA LEU A 112 4.85 3.38 -5.92
C LEU A 112 4.49 1.89 -5.83
N LEU A 113 3.27 1.57 -5.40
CA LEU A 113 2.70 0.26 -5.62
C LEU A 113 1.74 0.36 -6.81
N LEU A 114 1.98 -0.42 -7.85
CA LEU A 114 1.06 -0.63 -8.94
C LEU A 114 0.38 -1.98 -8.73
N GLY A 115 -0.94 -2.01 -8.72
CA GLY A 115 -1.71 -3.25 -8.74
C GLY A 115 -2.86 -3.15 -9.74
N GLY A 116 -3.29 -4.27 -10.29
CA GLY A 116 -4.35 -4.27 -11.29
C GLY A 116 -4.27 -5.44 -12.26
N GLN A 117 -5.02 -5.33 -13.35
CA GLN A 117 -5.18 -6.39 -14.34
C GLN A 117 -5.39 -5.81 -15.74
N VAL A 118 -4.81 -6.48 -16.73
CA VAL A 118 -5.14 -6.34 -18.16
C VAL A 118 -5.94 -7.57 -18.57
N LYS A 119 -6.96 -7.38 -19.41
CA LYS A 119 -7.81 -8.47 -19.92
C LYS A 119 -6.96 -9.62 -20.47
N GLY A 120 -7.23 -10.83 -19.98
CA GLY A 120 -6.53 -12.05 -20.39
C GLY A 120 -5.31 -12.39 -19.53
N GLU A 121 -4.86 -11.50 -18.64
CA GLU A 121 -3.86 -11.80 -17.62
C GLU A 121 -4.51 -11.93 -16.25
N ARG A 122 -3.84 -12.58 -15.29
CA ARG A 122 -4.26 -12.53 -13.88
C ARG A 122 -3.93 -11.16 -13.27
N PRO A 123 -4.63 -10.73 -12.20
CA PRO A 123 -4.21 -9.57 -11.44
C PRO A 123 -2.79 -9.73 -10.93
N ALA A 124 -2.05 -8.64 -10.87
CA ALA A 124 -0.68 -8.61 -10.39
C ALA A 124 -0.41 -7.34 -9.57
N LEU A 125 0.70 -7.36 -8.86
CA LEU A 125 1.14 -6.32 -7.94
C LEU A 125 2.65 -6.12 -8.08
N SER A 126 3.08 -4.87 -8.21
CA SER A 126 4.50 -4.51 -8.29
C SER A 126 4.82 -3.26 -7.47
N LEU A 127 6.02 -3.25 -6.89
CA LEU A 127 6.67 -2.08 -6.32
C LEU A 127 7.55 -1.44 -7.39
N ILE A 128 7.38 -0.13 -7.62
CA ILE A 128 8.24 0.67 -8.48
C ILE A 128 9.16 1.50 -7.59
N TYR A 129 10.47 1.32 -7.79
CA TYR A 129 11.52 2.00 -7.04
C TYR A 129 11.83 3.41 -7.59
N PRO A 130 12.59 4.25 -6.85
CA PRO A 130 13.03 5.56 -7.33
C PRO A 130 13.84 5.54 -8.65
N GLN A 131 14.40 4.39 -9.04
CA GLN A 131 15.12 4.18 -10.30
C GLN A 131 14.17 3.76 -11.46
N GLY A 132 12.88 3.64 -11.18
CA GLY A 132 11.84 3.26 -12.14
C GLY A 132 11.84 1.78 -12.53
N ASN A 133 12.64 0.93 -11.89
CA ASN A 133 12.56 -0.51 -12.11
C ASN A 133 11.48 -1.15 -11.22
N PRO A 134 10.70 -2.12 -11.73
CA PRO A 134 9.68 -2.82 -10.95
C PRO A 134 10.25 -4.04 -10.20
N LEU A 135 9.67 -4.35 -9.04
CA LEU A 135 9.72 -5.62 -8.33
C LEU A 135 8.30 -6.18 -8.24
N SER A 136 8.07 -7.42 -8.68
CA SER A 136 6.74 -8.06 -8.60
C SER A 136 6.54 -8.81 -7.30
N ALA A 137 5.30 -8.78 -6.79
CA ALA A 137 4.85 -9.72 -5.78
C ALA A 137 4.91 -11.15 -6.34
N THR A 138 5.14 -12.12 -5.46
CA THR A 138 5.26 -13.53 -5.82
C THR A 138 4.31 -14.36 -4.97
N HIS A 139 4.22 -15.65 -5.28
CA HIS A 139 3.48 -16.59 -4.44
C HIS A 139 3.98 -16.58 -2.98
N ASP A 140 5.29 -16.53 -2.77
CA ASP A 140 5.89 -16.58 -1.43
C ASP A 140 5.97 -15.20 -0.76
N SER A 141 5.78 -14.13 -1.53
CA SER A 141 5.67 -12.76 -1.03
C SER A 141 4.46 -12.08 -1.68
N PRO A 142 3.23 -12.42 -1.21
CA PRO A 142 1.99 -12.01 -1.86
C PRO A 142 1.55 -10.58 -1.51
N TYR A 143 2.31 -9.84 -0.69
CA TYR A 143 2.01 -8.43 -0.40
C TYR A 143 3.26 -7.58 -0.49
N LEU A 144 3.05 -6.31 -0.83
CA LEU A 144 4.08 -5.29 -0.89
C LEU A 144 3.63 -4.06 -0.09
N GLN A 145 4.60 -3.40 0.56
CA GLN A 145 4.36 -2.25 1.41
C GLN A 145 5.30 -1.11 1.04
N ILE A 146 4.84 0.14 1.16
CA ILE A 146 5.67 1.34 1.01
C ILE A 146 5.39 2.34 2.16
N GLY A 147 6.42 3.09 2.55
CA GLY A 147 6.35 4.04 3.67
C GLY A 147 6.76 3.44 5.02
N GLU A 148 5.95 3.65 6.07
CA GLU A 148 6.19 3.21 7.45
C GLU A 148 5.78 1.74 7.67
N VAL A 149 6.45 0.82 6.98
CA VAL A 149 5.99 -0.57 6.79
C VAL A 149 6.16 -1.49 8.01
N LYS A 150 7.02 -1.13 8.97
CA LYS A 150 7.51 -2.06 10.00
C LYS A 150 6.44 -2.47 11.02
N TYR A 151 5.57 -1.55 11.40
CA TYR A 151 4.62 -1.74 12.52
C TYR A 151 3.51 -2.73 12.18
N GLY A 152 2.94 -2.59 10.98
CA GLY A 152 1.87 -3.44 10.48
C GLY A 152 2.32 -4.74 9.82
N ARG A 153 3.62 -4.96 9.64
CA ARG A 153 4.15 -6.15 8.96
C ARG A 153 3.92 -7.47 9.73
N PRO A 154 4.11 -7.57 11.05
CA PRO A 154 4.04 -8.86 11.75
C PRO A 154 2.68 -9.55 11.71
N ILE A 155 1.57 -8.83 11.52
CA ILE A 155 0.24 -9.44 11.36
C ILE A 155 0.07 -9.99 9.93
N LEU A 156 0.68 -9.34 8.93
CA LEU A 156 0.70 -9.82 7.54
C LEU A 156 1.55 -11.08 7.40
N ASP A 157 2.78 -11.06 7.97
CA ASP A 157 3.71 -12.22 7.93
C ASP A 157 3.07 -13.48 8.57
N ARG A 158 2.13 -13.31 9.51
CA ARG A 158 1.45 -14.42 10.22
C ARG A 158 0.15 -14.87 9.54
N GLY A 159 -0.53 -13.97 8.85
CA GLY A 159 -1.92 -14.16 8.43
C GLY A 159 -2.11 -14.38 6.94
N ILE A 160 -1.25 -13.77 6.11
CA ILE A 160 -1.37 -13.88 4.66
C ILE A 160 -0.66 -15.14 4.18
N VAL A 161 -1.45 -16.08 3.68
CA VAL A 161 -0.98 -17.33 3.10
C VAL A 161 -1.52 -17.44 1.69
N SER A 162 -0.60 -17.47 0.72
CA SER A 162 -0.95 -17.57 -0.69
C SER A 162 -1.78 -18.83 -0.97
N GLY A 163 -2.79 -18.68 -1.83
CA GLY A 163 -3.71 -19.76 -2.18
C GLY A 163 -4.84 -20.04 -1.18
N SER A 164 -4.72 -19.67 0.09
CA SER A 164 -5.76 -19.90 1.11
C SER A 164 -6.44 -18.64 1.63
N THR A 165 -5.70 -17.55 1.80
CA THR A 165 -6.29 -16.29 2.28
C THR A 165 -7.28 -15.75 1.24
N THR A 166 -8.53 -15.55 1.66
CA THR A 166 -9.59 -14.97 0.84
C THR A 166 -9.39 -13.47 0.63
N LEU A 167 -10.11 -12.87 -0.32
CA LEU A 167 -10.04 -11.43 -0.55
C LEU A 167 -10.52 -10.63 0.68
N GLU A 168 -11.60 -11.10 1.32
CA GLU A 168 -12.18 -10.52 2.53
C GLU A 168 -11.24 -10.65 3.74
N ASP A 169 -10.63 -11.82 3.95
CA ASP A 169 -9.66 -12.02 5.04
C ASP A 169 -8.42 -11.12 4.83
N ALA A 170 -7.92 -11.03 3.59
CA ALA A 170 -6.82 -10.13 3.25
C ALA A 170 -7.18 -8.66 3.56
N ALA A 171 -8.41 -8.24 3.29
CA ALA A 171 -8.86 -6.89 3.65
C ALA A 171 -8.87 -6.68 5.17
N MET A 172 -9.26 -7.68 5.96
CA MET A 172 -9.20 -7.59 7.42
C MET A 172 -7.76 -7.53 7.92
N TYR A 173 -6.87 -8.38 7.41
CA TYR A 173 -5.44 -8.32 7.73
C TYR A 173 -4.83 -6.96 7.40
N ALA A 174 -5.22 -6.35 6.27
CA ALA A 174 -4.81 -5.00 5.93
C ALA A 174 -5.31 -3.98 6.96
N LEU A 175 -6.58 -4.03 7.40
CA LEU A 175 -7.09 -3.11 8.42
C LEU A 175 -6.37 -3.27 9.76
N LEU A 176 -6.09 -4.50 10.20
CA LEU A 176 -5.31 -4.76 11.42
C LEU A 176 -3.86 -4.27 11.30
N SER A 177 -3.29 -4.38 10.11
CA SER A 177 -1.97 -3.81 9.79
C SER A 177 -1.95 -2.28 9.93
N TYR A 178 -3.03 -1.61 9.51
CA TYR A 178 -3.21 -0.16 9.71
C TYR A 178 -3.41 0.22 11.18
N ASP A 179 -4.24 -0.50 11.94
CA ASP A 179 -4.44 -0.27 13.38
C ASP A 179 -3.10 -0.28 14.13
N ALA A 180 -2.31 -1.34 13.95
CA ALA A 180 -1.00 -1.48 14.59
C ALA A 180 -0.05 -0.33 14.20
N THR A 181 -0.09 0.11 12.95
CA THR A 181 0.75 1.19 12.44
C THR A 181 0.33 2.55 13.00
N MET A 182 -0.96 2.89 12.94
CA MET A 182 -1.47 4.19 13.43
C MET A 182 -1.30 4.37 14.93
N ARG A 183 -1.43 3.29 15.71
CA ARG A 183 -1.18 3.32 17.17
C ARG A 183 0.28 3.54 17.52
N SER A 184 1.20 3.11 16.65
CA SER A 184 2.64 3.10 16.93
C SER A 184 3.42 4.20 16.21
N ASN A 185 2.82 4.86 15.22
CA ASN A 185 3.45 5.90 14.42
C ASN A 185 2.44 6.97 13.98
N VAL A 186 2.55 8.16 14.61
CA VAL A 186 1.66 9.31 14.35
C VAL A 186 1.77 9.88 12.94
N THR A 187 2.76 9.48 12.16
CA THR A 187 2.92 9.97 10.79
C THR A 187 2.03 9.25 9.77
N VAL A 188 1.32 8.21 10.22
CA VAL A 188 0.31 7.47 9.45
C VAL A 188 -1.04 7.77 10.06
N GLY A 189 -2.05 8.02 9.23
CA GLY A 189 -3.37 8.26 9.79
C GLY A 189 -4.50 8.42 8.77
N PRO A 190 -5.74 8.40 9.27
CA PRO A 190 -6.94 8.52 8.45
C PRO A 190 -7.02 9.89 7.73
N PRO A 191 -7.82 9.98 6.65
CA PRO A 191 -8.64 8.92 6.09
C PRO A 191 -7.84 7.74 5.48
N ILE A 192 -8.35 6.52 5.61
CA ILE A 192 -7.77 5.33 4.99
C ILE A 192 -8.63 4.95 3.78
N GLU A 193 -8.03 4.89 2.60
CA GLU A 193 -8.67 4.39 1.38
C GLU A 193 -8.44 2.89 1.25
N PHE A 194 -9.48 2.13 0.94
CA PHE A 194 -9.47 0.69 0.70
C PHE A 194 -10.15 0.38 -0.62
N LEU A 195 -9.54 -0.50 -1.39
CA LEU A 195 -10.07 -1.02 -2.63
C LEU A 195 -9.87 -2.53 -2.69
N LEU A 196 -10.95 -3.26 -2.93
CA LEU A 196 -10.94 -4.68 -3.21
C LEU A 196 -11.23 -4.86 -4.70
N TYR A 197 -10.42 -5.67 -5.36
CA TYR A 197 -10.54 -5.94 -6.77
C TYR A 197 -10.63 -7.45 -6.98
N GLU A 198 -11.70 -7.92 -7.60
CA GLU A 198 -11.90 -9.33 -7.90
C GLU A 198 -11.28 -9.68 -9.26
N ASN A 199 -10.76 -10.90 -9.38
CA ASN A 199 -10.21 -11.41 -10.64
C ASN A 199 -11.20 -11.23 -11.80
N ASP A 200 -10.68 -10.80 -12.95
CA ASP A 200 -11.39 -10.67 -14.23
C ASP A 200 -12.52 -9.62 -14.24
N LYS A 201 -12.67 -8.85 -13.16
CA LYS A 201 -13.72 -7.83 -13.06
C LYS A 201 -13.49 -6.66 -14.01
N LEU A 202 -12.23 -6.24 -14.18
CA LEU A 202 -11.79 -5.11 -15.04
C LEU A 202 -12.56 -3.79 -14.81
N GLU A 203 -13.14 -3.65 -13.62
CA GLU A 203 -13.88 -2.49 -13.11
C GLU A 203 -13.59 -2.36 -11.61
N LEU A 204 -13.74 -1.16 -11.05
CA LEU A 204 -13.45 -0.86 -9.64
C LEU A 204 -14.74 -0.47 -8.92
N ASP A 205 -15.42 -1.44 -8.30
CA ASP A 205 -16.74 -1.26 -7.67
C ASP A 205 -16.73 -1.43 -6.13
N ARG A 206 -15.69 -2.04 -5.55
CA ARG A 206 -15.54 -2.22 -4.09
C ARG A 206 -14.50 -1.27 -3.52
N TYR A 207 -14.89 -0.01 -3.32
CA TYR A 207 -14.06 1.03 -2.70
C TYR A 207 -14.71 1.56 -1.41
N ARG A 208 -13.89 1.84 -0.40
CA ARG A 208 -14.30 2.52 0.82
C ARG A 208 -13.23 3.47 1.33
N ARG A 209 -13.67 4.60 1.89
CA ARG A 209 -12.81 5.57 2.58
C ARG A 209 -13.24 5.69 4.03
N PHE A 210 -12.42 5.18 4.94
CA PHE A 210 -12.66 5.27 6.38
C PHE A 210 -12.14 6.59 6.91
N SER A 211 -13.02 7.43 7.47
CA SER A 211 -12.61 8.64 8.20
C SER A 211 -12.04 8.29 9.58
N ALA A 212 -11.51 9.28 10.29
CA ALA A 212 -10.99 9.08 11.64
C ALA A 212 -12.08 8.66 12.64
N ASP A 213 -13.31 9.10 12.39
CA ASP A 213 -14.51 8.88 13.20
C ASP A 213 -15.44 7.79 12.63
N ASP A 214 -14.96 6.98 11.66
CA ASP A 214 -15.76 5.88 11.09
C ASP A 214 -16.11 4.85 12.18
N SER A 215 -17.41 4.64 12.38
CA SER A 215 -17.95 3.82 13.47
C SER A 215 -17.62 2.33 13.31
N GLU A 216 -17.50 1.84 12.09
CA GLU A 216 -17.17 0.46 11.79
C GLU A 216 -15.68 0.22 11.95
N LEU A 217 -14.82 1.15 11.50
CA LEU A 217 -13.39 1.09 11.76
C LEU A 217 -13.12 1.02 13.27
N MET A 218 -13.77 1.91 14.04
CA MET A 218 -13.67 1.90 15.50
C MET A 218 -14.19 0.63 16.13
N LEU A 219 -15.28 0.04 15.60
CA LEU A 219 -15.79 -1.24 16.09
C LEU A 219 -14.79 -2.37 15.86
N ILE A 220 -14.23 -2.49 14.67
CA ILE A 220 -13.20 -3.48 14.32
C ILE A 220 -12.00 -3.36 15.28
N HIS A 221 -11.53 -2.12 15.51
CA HIS A 221 -10.41 -1.86 16.43
C HIS A 221 -10.72 -2.33 17.85
N ARG A 222 -11.91 -2.01 18.39
CA ARG A 222 -12.32 -2.45 19.73
C ARG A 222 -12.42 -3.97 19.85
N CYS A 223 -13.04 -4.62 18.85
CA CYS A 223 -13.17 -6.07 18.82
C CYS A 223 -11.80 -6.76 18.78
N TRP A 224 -10.88 -6.24 17.96
CA TRP A 224 -9.52 -6.76 17.85
C TRP A 224 -8.73 -6.60 19.15
N GLU A 225 -8.80 -5.42 19.77
CA GLU A 225 -8.11 -5.17 21.04
C GLU A 225 -8.62 -6.11 22.15
N GLN A 226 -9.93 -6.35 22.21
CA GLN A 226 -10.51 -7.29 23.16
C GLN A 226 -10.06 -8.74 22.89
N ALA A 227 -10.01 -9.15 21.63
CA ALA A 227 -9.56 -10.48 21.24
C ALA A 227 -8.07 -10.70 21.60
N LEU A 228 -7.21 -9.71 21.37
CA LEU A 228 -5.79 -9.78 21.74
C LEU A 228 -5.59 -9.94 23.25
N ARG A 229 -6.35 -9.20 24.07
CA ARG A 229 -6.28 -9.32 25.54
C ARG A 229 -6.66 -10.72 26.01
N ARG A 230 -7.76 -11.27 25.49
CA ARG A 230 -8.20 -12.65 25.80
C ARG A 230 -7.15 -13.67 25.38
N ALA A 231 -6.58 -13.52 24.19
CA ALA A 231 -5.54 -14.42 23.71
C ALA A 231 -4.32 -14.44 24.65
N VAL A 232 -3.95 -13.31 25.26
CA VAL A 232 -2.87 -13.25 26.27
C VAL A 232 -3.26 -13.91 27.58
N GLU A 233 -4.51 -13.75 28.02
CA GLU A 233 -5.05 -14.40 29.23
C GLU A 233 -5.07 -15.93 29.11
N ASP A 234 -5.27 -16.45 27.90
CA ASP A 234 -5.29 -17.89 27.59
C ASP A 234 -3.89 -18.51 27.47
N LEU A 235 -2.82 -17.72 27.45
CA LEU A 235 -1.44 -18.23 27.37
C LEU A 235 -0.99 -18.86 28.69
N PRO A 236 -0.13 -19.89 28.62
CA PRO A 236 0.45 -20.48 29.82
C PRO A 236 1.26 -19.44 30.60
N LYS A 237 1.14 -19.46 31.93
CA LYS A 237 1.93 -18.59 32.80
C LYS A 237 3.41 -18.89 32.64
N ILE A 238 4.22 -17.83 32.53
CA ILE A 238 5.67 -17.95 32.58
C ILE A 238 6.07 -18.42 33.98
N GLN A 239 6.84 -19.49 34.06
CA GLN A 239 7.45 -19.95 35.30
C GLN A 239 8.77 -19.21 35.50
N PHE A 240 8.82 -18.39 36.56
CA PHE A 240 10.03 -17.67 36.94
C PHE A 240 10.75 -18.42 38.06
N ASN A 241 12.07 -18.51 37.97
CA ASN A 241 12.89 -18.98 39.09
C ASN A 241 12.99 -17.87 40.16
N ALA A 242 13.10 -18.26 41.43
CA ALA A 242 13.11 -17.32 42.56
C ALA A 242 14.32 -16.38 42.58
N CYS A 243 15.38 -16.68 41.82
CA CYS A 243 16.57 -15.85 41.71
C CYS A 243 17.09 -15.82 40.27
N LEU A 244 17.75 -14.71 39.90
CA LEU A 244 18.64 -14.67 38.74
C LEU A 244 19.82 -15.63 38.99
N PRO A 245 20.29 -16.39 37.99
CA PRO A 245 21.50 -17.20 38.16
C PRO A 245 22.63 -16.27 38.64
N ASN A 246 23.39 -16.71 39.66
CA ASN A 246 24.50 -15.94 40.24
C ASN A 246 25.39 -15.40 39.11
N LEU A 247 25.27 -14.11 38.82
CA LEU A 247 26.12 -13.42 37.87
C LEU A 247 27.52 -13.31 38.51
N PRO A 248 28.59 -13.76 37.84
CA PRO A 248 29.96 -13.53 38.29
C PRO A 248 30.32 -12.04 38.26
#